data_AF-A0A1G8FJF7-F1
#
_entry.id   AF-A0A1G8FJF7-F1
#
_cell.length_a   1.000
_cell.length_b   1.000
_cell.length_c   1.000
_cell.angle_alpha   90.00
_cell.angle_beta   90.00
_cell.angle_gamma   90.00
#
_symmetry.space_group_name_H-M   'P 1'
#
loop_
_entity.id
_entity.type
_entity.pdbx_description
1 polymer ?
#
loop_
_entity_poly.entity_id
_entity_poly.type
_entity_poly.pdbx_seq_one_letter_code
_entity_poly.pdbx_strand_id
1 'polypeptide(L)'
;MTKELSTFEWIEILQNPELTNNFDLDIFQALYAFENHQAPASQIGKILGFTGKNTSGSLNLEIGRYAKRIAKNYDINFTIRQNKKYKYWDIFFNGWDEPPFFIWQLKDNLKTALEETCQTDKLTLPEELDINKSETYTEGIKKTIIVNSYERNPKARKVCIEHWKAKCVVCNFDFEKTYGELGKDFIHVHHLKQISEIGIEYQIDPINDLRPVCPNCHSMIHKTNPPLKIEDLKAIIKDNS
;
A
#
# COMPACT_ATOMS: atom_id res chain seq x y z
N MET A 1 4.90 -6.97 32.47
CA MET A 1 5.48 -6.24 31.33
C MET A 1 5.18 -7.06 30.10
N THR A 2 4.57 -6.45 29.08
CA THR A 2 4.35 -7.10 27.79
C THR A 2 5.71 -7.46 27.20
N LYS A 3 5.85 -8.69 26.67
CA LYS A 3 7.06 -9.03 25.91
C LYS A 3 6.94 -8.28 24.59
N GLU A 4 7.76 -7.26 24.40
CA GLU A 4 7.84 -6.56 23.13
C GLU A 4 8.60 -7.42 22.13
N LEU A 5 7.99 -7.62 20.95
CA LEU A 5 8.64 -8.32 19.85
C LEU A 5 9.83 -7.50 19.36
N SER A 6 10.94 -8.14 19.05
CA SER A 6 12.10 -7.52 18.43
C SER A 6 11.84 -7.15 16.96
N THR A 7 12.68 -6.30 16.38
CA THR A 7 12.64 -5.98 14.95
C THR A 7 12.76 -7.24 14.09
N PHE A 8 13.62 -8.20 14.47
CA PHE A 8 13.80 -9.45 13.75
C PHE A 8 12.54 -10.32 13.76
N GLU A 9 11.90 -10.50 14.92
CA GLU A 9 10.63 -11.22 15.03
C GLU A 9 9.54 -10.54 14.19
N TRP A 10 9.50 -9.20 14.15
CA TRP A 10 8.58 -8.48 13.28
C TRP A 10 8.86 -8.72 11.79
N ILE A 11 10.11 -8.77 11.36
CA ILE A 11 10.45 -9.10 9.96
C ILE A 11 9.94 -10.50 9.62
N GLU A 12 10.16 -11.49 10.49
CA GLU A 12 9.65 -12.85 10.29
C GLU A 12 8.12 -12.90 10.23
N ILE A 13 7.44 -12.14 11.11
CA ILE A 13 5.98 -12.03 11.11
C ILE A 13 5.47 -11.40 9.81
N LEU A 14 6.02 -10.24 9.43
CA LEU A 14 5.59 -9.47 8.26
C LEU A 14 5.83 -10.23 6.94
N GLN A 15 6.89 -11.04 6.88
CA GLN A 15 7.22 -11.84 5.70
C GLN A 15 6.46 -13.18 5.64
N ASN A 16 5.83 -13.61 6.73
CA ASN A 16 5.10 -14.87 6.80
C ASN A 16 3.64 -14.72 6.34
N PRO A 17 3.26 -15.28 5.17
CA PRO A 17 1.90 -15.14 4.62
C PRO A 17 0.82 -15.88 5.42
N GLU A 18 1.19 -16.82 6.29
CA GLU A 18 0.24 -17.48 7.20
C GLU A 18 -0.14 -16.60 8.40
N LEU A 19 0.70 -15.60 8.71
CA LEU A 19 0.52 -14.70 9.85
C LEU A 19 0.01 -13.32 9.44
N THR A 20 0.61 -12.77 8.39
CA THR A 20 0.37 -11.40 7.91
C THR A 20 -0.24 -11.47 6.53
N ASN A 21 -1.48 -10.96 6.41
CA ASN A 21 -2.13 -10.80 5.13
C ASN A 21 -1.94 -9.36 4.60
N ASN A 22 -2.39 -9.12 3.37
CA ASN A 22 -2.19 -7.84 2.71
C ASN A 22 -2.94 -6.69 3.39
N PHE A 23 -4.13 -6.98 3.92
CA PHE A 23 -4.92 -5.99 4.63
C PHE A 23 -4.22 -5.53 5.93
N ASP A 24 -3.53 -6.44 6.63
CA ASP A 24 -2.75 -6.10 7.81
C ASP A 24 -1.60 -5.14 7.46
N LEU A 25 -0.93 -5.37 6.33
CA LEU A 25 0.12 -4.49 5.81
C LEU A 25 -0.45 -3.12 5.43
N ASP A 26 -1.61 -3.07 4.80
CA ASP A 26 -2.27 -1.81 4.41
C ASP A 26 -2.57 -0.94 5.63
N ILE A 27 -2.93 -1.53 6.78
CA ILE A 27 -3.12 -0.78 8.02
C ILE A 27 -1.83 -0.09 8.45
N PHE A 28 -0.70 -0.80 8.40
CA PHE A 28 0.59 -0.24 8.79
C PHE A 28 1.09 0.79 7.80
N GLN A 29 0.94 0.55 6.49
CA GLN A 29 1.31 1.50 5.46
C GLN A 29 0.48 2.78 5.53
N ALA A 30 -0.82 2.65 5.80
CA ALA A 30 -1.71 3.78 6.02
C ALA A 30 -1.21 4.66 7.18
N LEU A 31 -0.79 4.07 8.31
CA LEU A 31 -0.25 4.82 9.44
C LEU A 31 1.16 5.36 9.17
N TYR A 32 2.01 4.58 8.51
CA TYR A 32 3.38 4.94 8.17
C TYR A 32 3.44 6.19 7.27
N ALA A 33 2.44 6.36 6.40
CA ALA A 33 2.35 7.52 5.51
C ALA A 33 2.09 8.86 6.23
N PHE A 34 1.65 8.84 7.50
CA PHE A 34 1.41 10.06 8.28
C PHE A 34 2.70 10.63 8.88
N GLU A 35 2.70 11.94 9.10
CA GLU A 35 3.77 12.61 9.85
C GLU A 35 3.91 11.98 11.24
N ASN A 36 5.15 11.71 11.66
CA ASN A 36 5.48 10.98 12.89
C ASN A 36 4.90 9.55 12.98
N HIS A 37 4.41 9.00 11.86
CA HIS A 37 3.78 7.68 11.76
C HIS A 37 2.61 7.55 12.74
N GLN A 38 1.81 8.61 12.87
CA GLN A 38 0.69 8.67 13.80
C GLN A 38 -0.59 9.24 13.17
N ALA A 39 -1.74 8.69 13.54
CA ALA A 39 -3.04 9.16 13.07
C ALA A 39 -4.18 8.73 14.01
N PRO A 40 -5.33 9.43 13.99
CA PRO A 40 -6.55 8.95 14.62
C PRO A 40 -6.99 7.60 14.03
N ALA A 41 -7.32 6.63 14.88
CA ALA A 41 -7.80 5.32 14.42
C ALA A 41 -9.04 5.41 13.50
N SER A 42 -9.89 6.42 13.73
CA SER A 42 -11.06 6.69 12.89
C SER A 42 -10.69 7.16 11.48
N GLN A 43 -9.58 7.88 11.33
CA GLN A 43 -9.08 8.38 10.06
C GLN A 43 -8.45 7.25 9.23
N ILE A 44 -7.65 6.41 9.86
CA ILE A 44 -7.09 5.20 9.22
C ILE A 44 -8.22 4.32 8.69
N GLY A 45 -9.27 4.10 9.49
CA GLY A 45 -10.39 3.29 9.07
C GLY A 45 -11.12 3.85 7.83
N LYS A 46 -11.23 5.17 7.70
CA LYS A 46 -11.82 5.81 6.51
C LYS A 46 -10.94 5.63 5.27
N ILE A 47 -9.63 5.74 5.44
CA ILE A 47 -8.65 5.54 4.37
C ILE A 47 -8.73 4.12 3.81
N LEU A 48 -8.84 3.13 4.69
CA LEU A 48 -8.95 1.72 4.31
C LEU A 48 -10.33 1.33 3.78
N GLY A 49 -11.18 2.31 3.44
CA GLY A 49 -12.47 2.08 2.81
C GLY A 49 -13.59 1.63 3.75
N PHE A 50 -13.42 1.65 5.08
CA PHE A 50 -14.52 1.32 5.99
C PHE A 50 -15.61 2.40 5.91
N THR A 51 -16.84 1.96 5.65
CA THR A 51 -18.03 2.82 5.57
C THR A 51 -18.83 2.78 6.87
N GLY A 52 -19.38 3.93 7.28
CA GLY A 52 -20.24 4.06 8.47
C GLY A 52 -19.72 5.03 9.53
N LYS A 53 -20.50 5.21 10.62
CA LYS A 53 -20.20 6.19 11.69
C LYS A 53 -19.04 5.77 12.61
N ASN A 54 -18.69 4.48 12.66
CA ASN A 54 -17.70 3.94 13.59
C ASN A 54 -16.60 3.13 12.87
N THR A 55 -15.81 3.81 12.04
CA THR A 55 -14.70 3.21 11.29
C THR A 55 -13.60 2.65 12.19
N SER A 56 -13.38 3.26 13.36
CA SER A 56 -12.41 2.77 14.34
C SER A 56 -12.82 1.44 14.97
N GLY A 57 -14.12 1.14 15.06
CA GLY A 57 -14.61 -0.16 15.53
C GLY A 57 -14.22 -1.30 14.59
N SER A 58 -14.44 -1.13 13.29
CA SER A 58 -14.06 -2.12 12.26
C SER A 58 -12.55 -2.33 12.22
N LEU A 59 -11.78 -1.25 12.26
CA LEU A 59 -10.32 -1.32 12.30
C LEU A 59 -9.80 -2.07 13.55
N ASN A 60 -10.36 -1.79 14.72
CA ASN A 60 -10.01 -2.49 15.95
C ASN A 60 -10.32 -4.00 15.90
N LEU A 61 -11.35 -4.41 15.14
CA LEU A 61 -11.68 -5.81 14.97
C LEU A 61 -10.61 -6.53 14.16
N GLU A 62 -10.17 -5.94 13.05
CA GLU A 62 -9.12 -6.54 12.19
C GLU A 62 -7.77 -6.60 12.90
N ILE A 63 -7.36 -5.51 13.57
CA ILE A 63 -6.18 -5.51 14.44
C ILE A 63 -6.30 -6.58 15.54
N GLY A 64 -7.50 -6.78 16.09
CA GLY A 64 -7.76 -7.83 17.07
C GLY A 64 -7.61 -9.24 16.52
N ARG A 65 -8.00 -9.48 15.28
CA ARG A 65 -7.81 -10.78 14.61
C ARG A 65 -6.33 -11.03 14.32
N TYR A 66 -5.64 -10.00 13.84
CA TYR A 66 -4.22 -10.11 13.51
C TYR A 66 -3.37 -10.39 14.75
N ALA A 67 -3.58 -9.64 15.83
CA ALA A 67 -2.91 -9.89 17.11
C ALA A 67 -3.08 -11.34 17.59
N LYS A 68 -4.30 -11.90 17.45
CA LYS A 68 -4.59 -13.29 17.82
C LYS A 68 -3.91 -14.32 16.91
N ARG A 69 -3.71 -14.01 15.61
CA ARG A 69 -2.95 -14.89 14.71
C ARG A 69 -1.49 -14.96 15.17
N ILE A 70 -0.86 -13.81 15.42
CA ILE A 70 0.53 -13.75 15.88
C ILE A 70 0.70 -14.48 17.21
N ALA A 71 -0.21 -14.27 18.17
CA ALA A 71 -0.14 -14.89 19.49
C ALA A 71 -0.30 -16.43 19.52
N LYS A 72 -0.64 -17.08 18.39
CA LYS A 72 -0.59 -18.54 18.30
C LYS A 72 0.84 -19.07 18.12
N ASN A 73 1.70 -18.27 17.47
CA ASN A 73 3.05 -18.68 17.08
C ASN A 73 4.12 -17.99 17.93
N TYR A 74 3.78 -16.87 18.58
CA TYR A 74 4.67 -16.09 19.42
C TYR A 74 4.10 -15.93 20.83
N ASP A 75 4.95 -16.03 21.84
CA ASP A 75 4.59 -15.84 23.24
C ASP A 75 4.38 -14.35 23.55
N ILE A 76 3.14 -13.88 23.33
CA ILE A 76 2.75 -12.47 23.45
C ILE A 76 1.77 -12.31 24.62
N ASN A 77 2.13 -11.43 25.55
CA ASN A 77 1.23 -11.01 26.62
C ASN A 77 0.47 -9.74 26.20
N PHE A 78 -0.86 -9.82 26.11
CA PHE A 78 -1.70 -8.66 25.79
C PHE A 78 -1.98 -7.78 27.01
N THR A 79 -1.94 -6.47 26.83
CA THR A 79 -2.31 -5.52 27.87
C THR A 79 -3.81 -5.58 28.16
N ILE A 80 -4.19 -5.63 29.44
CA ILE A 80 -5.58 -5.77 29.89
C ILE A 80 -6.11 -4.41 30.38
N ARG A 81 -7.29 -4.00 29.95
CA ARG A 81 -7.99 -2.81 30.46
C ARG A 81 -8.50 -3.05 31.89
N GLN A 82 -8.79 -1.98 32.63
CA GLN A 82 -9.47 -2.05 33.95
C GLN A 82 -10.74 -2.92 33.92
N ASN A 83 -11.46 -2.93 32.78
CA ASN A 83 -12.66 -3.75 32.57
C ASN A 83 -12.38 -5.18 32.06
N LYS A 84 -11.18 -5.74 32.28
CA LYS A 84 -10.75 -7.10 31.85
C LYS A 84 -10.80 -7.37 30.34
N LYS A 85 -10.92 -6.35 29.49
CA LYS A 85 -10.85 -6.48 28.02
C LYS A 85 -9.41 -6.31 27.53
N TYR A 86 -8.95 -7.19 26.65
CA TYR A 86 -7.63 -7.11 26.03
C TYR A 86 -7.50 -5.91 25.07
N LYS A 87 -6.34 -5.25 25.09
CA LYS A 87 -5.91 -4.24 24.11
C LYS A 87 -5.03 -4.92 23.05
N TYR A 88 -5.66 -5.48 22.03
CA TYR A 88 -4.94 -6.17 20.96
C TYR A 88 -4.07 -5.22 20.12
N TRP A 89 -4.44 -3.94 20.01
CA TRP A 89 -3.68 -2.93 19.27
C TRP A 89 -2.34 -2.55 19.90
N ASP A 90 -2.16 -2.81 21.20
CA ASP A 90 -1.01 -2.39 22.00
C ASP A 90 0.30 -3.06 21.59
N ILE A 91 0.21 -4.18 20.88
CA ILE A 91 1.39 -4.88 20.34
C ILE A 91 1.97 -4.13 19.14
N PHE A 92 1.14 -3.40 18.39
CA PHE A 92 1.52 -2.71 17.15
C PHE A 92 1.75 -1.22 17.35
N PHE A 93 0.96 -0.59 18.23
CA PHE A 93 0.87 0.85 18.32
C PHE A 93 1.04 1.37 19.75
N ASN A 94 1.70 2.50 19.86
CA ASN A 94 1.53 3.40 21.00
C ASN A 94 0.21 4.16 20.82
N GLY A 95 -0.50 4.48 21.91
CA GLY A 95 -1.75 5.22 21.81
C GLY A 95 -2.05 6.08 23.02
N TRP A 96 -2.55 7.30 22.75
CA TRP A 96 -2.92 8.29 23.75
C TRP A 96 -4.20 9.02 23.34
N ASP A 97 -4.90 9.57 24.32
CA ASP A 97 -6.07 10.40 24.12
C ASP A 97 -5.63 11.83 23.78
N GLU A 98 -6.08 12.34 22.64
CA GLU A 98 -5.91 13.72 22.20
C GLU A 98 -7.28 14.27 21.78
N PRO A 99 -8.10 14.73 22.76
CA PRO A 99 -9.52 15.02 22.52
C PRO A 99 -9.73 15.98 21.33
N PRO A 100 -10.64 15.65 20.39
CA PRO A 100 -11.68 14.62 20.48
C PRO A 100 -11.27 13.21 19.95
N PHE A 101 -9.98 12.98 19.66
CA PHE A 101 -9.50 11.78 18.98
C PHE A 101 -8.66 10.86 19.90
N PHE A 102 -8.55 9.60 19.49
CA PHE A 102 -7.58 8.66 20.03
C PHE A 102 -6.51 8.41 18.97
N ILE A 103 -5.27 8.76 19.28
CA ILE A 103 -4.15 8.70 18.34
C ILE A 103 -3.47 7.35 18.45
N TRP A 104 -3.15 6.75 17.31
CA TRP A 104 -2.24 5.62 17.20
C TRP A 104 -0.94 6.08 16.57
N GLN A 105 0.17 5.55 17.06
CA GLN A 105 1.50 5.72 16.51
C GLN A 105 2.17 4.35 16.37
N LEU A 106 2.79 4.08 15.23
CA LEU A 106 3.55 2.85 15.00
C LEU A 106 4.70 2.74 16.01
N LYS A 107 4.89 1.56 16.60
CA LYS A 107 6.07 1.32 17.44
C LYS A 107 7.34 1.27 16.59
N ASP A 108 8.45 1.74 17.16
CA ASP A 108 9.73 1.88 16.45
C ASP A 108 10.27 0.55 15.92
N ASN A 109 10.17 -0.53 16.70
CA ASN A 109 10.57 -1.88 16.28
C ASN A 109 9.81 -2.37 15.02
N LEU A 110 8.50 -2.14 14.98
CA LEU A 110 7.66 -2.49 13.83
C LEU A 110 7.93 -1.55 12.66
N LYS A 111 8.17 -0.26 12.92
CA LYS A 111 8.55 0.72 11.90
C LYS A 111 9.87 0.33 11.23
N THR A 112 10.91 0.03 11.99
CA THR A 112 12.20 -0.41 11.44
C THR A 112 12.04 -1.73 10.67
N ALA A 113 11.23 -2.66 11.16
CA ALA A 113 10.94 -3.90 10.43
C ALA A 113 10.20 -3.63 9.10
N LEU A 114 9.28 -2.67 9.07
CA LEU A 114 8.62 -2.21 7.84
C LEU A 114 9.63 -1.59 6.88
N GLU A 115 10.56 -0.75 7.34
CA GLU A 115 11.62 -0.16 6.50
C GLU A 115 12.56 -1.24 5.93
N GLU A 116 12.94 -2.23 6.72
CA GLU A 116 13.83 -3.32 6.31
C GLU A 116 13.16 -4.32 5.36
N THR A 117 11.87 -4.61 5.57
CA THR A 117 11.07 -5.39 4.61
C THR A 117 10.75 -4.60 3.34
N CYS A 118 10.65 -3.27 3.45
CA CYS A 118 10.44 -2.31 2.38
C CYS A 118 11.75 -1.72 1.82
N GLN A 119 12.76 -2.55 1.49
CA GLN A 119 13.77 -2.12 0.50
C GLN A 119 13.02 -1.85 -0.83
N THR A 120 12.63 -0.58 -0.98
CA THR A 120 11.52 -0.11 -1.80
C THR A 120 12.05 0.46 -3.09
N ASP A 121 11.86 -0.28 -4.18
CA ASP A 121 11.85 0.31 -5.51
C ASP A 121 10.54 1.12 -5.70
N LYS A 122 10.68 2.42 -5.44
CA LYS A 122 10.08 3.60 -6.13
C LYS A 122 8.56 3.88 -6.12
N LEU A 123 8.30 5.10 -5.65
CA LEU A 123 7.27 6.12 -5.99
C LEU A 123 6.07 5.69 -6.86
N THR A 124 4.86 5.97 -6.36
CA THR A 124 3.70 6.33 -7.18
C THR A 124 3.87 7.76 -7.70
N LEU A 125 3.49 8.01 -8.95
CA LEU A 125 3.44 9.37 -9.49
C LEU A 125 2.11 10.04 -9.08
N PRO A 126 2.11 11.35 -8.79
CA PRO A 126 0.92 12.12 -8.40
C PRO A 126 -0.25 12.08 -9.41
N GLU A 127 0.03 11.68 -10.65
CA GLU A 127 -0.90 11.74 -11.78
C GLU A 127 -1.96 10.63 -11.79
N GLU A 128 -1.84 9.60 -10.95
CA GLU A 128 -2.81 8.50 -10.81
C GLU A 128 -4.00 8.86 -9.89
N LEU A 129 -4.10 10.13 -9.47
CA LEU A 129 -5.17 10.61 -8.60
C LEU A 129 -6.24 11.39 -9.39
N ASP A 130 -7.50 11.20 -9.01
CA ASP A 130 -8.63 11.98 -9.52
C ASP A 130 -8.61 13.39 -8.85
N ILE A 131 -7.92 14.36 -9.46
CA ILE A 131 -7.65 15.71 -8.90
C ILE A 131 -8.87 16.64 -8.97
N ASN A 132 -10.05 16.17 -9.37
CA ASN A 132 -11.24 17.01 -9.55
C ASN A 132 -11.94 17.32 -8.21
N LYS A 133 -11.31 18.14 -7.36
CA LYS A 133 -11.93 19.06 -6.36
C LYS A 133 -10.86 19.70 -5.47
N SER A 134 -10.18 20.74 -5.96
CA SER A 134 -9.66 21.83 -5.12
C SER A 134 -9.23 23.00 -6.01
N GLU A 135 -10.10 23.99 -6.20
CA GLU A 135 -9.76 25.28 -6.80
C GLU A 135 -8.99 26.16 -5.80
N THR A 136 -7.85 25.67 -5.32
CA THR A 136 -6.96 26.45 -4.45
C THR A 136 -5.53 26.24 -4.90
N TYR A 137 -5.02 27.23 -5.63
CA TYR A 137 -3.61 27.32 -6.03
C TYR A 137 -2.79 27.71 -4.80
N THR A 138 -2.34 26.71 -4.03
CA THR A 138 -1.39 26.90 -2.94
C THR A 138 -0.27 25.87 -3.10
N GLU A 139 0.93 26.32 -3.48
CA GLU A 139 2.14 25.49 -3.48
C GLU A 139 2.45 25.04 -2.04
N GLY A 140 2.93 23.79 -1.89
CA GLY A 140 3.46 23.30 -0.61
C GLY A 140 2.48 22.57 0.32
N ILE A 141 1.22 22.35 -0.09
CA ILE A 141 0.32 21.45 0.65
C ILE A 141 0.80 20.00 0.44
N LYS A 142 1.43 19.43 1.47
CA LYS A 142 1.76 18.00 1.52
C LYS A 142 0.46 17.19 1.58
N LYS A 143 0.08 16.56 0.47
CA LYS A 143 -0.99 15.55 0.45
C LYS A 143 -0.35 14.19 0.70
N THR A 144 -0.73 13.55 1.80
CA THR A 144 -0.37 12.15 2.07
C THR A 144 -1.20 11.24 1.17
N ILE A 145 -0.53 10.53 0.28
CA ILE A 145 -1.14 9.54 -0.63
C ILE A 145 -0.88 8.17 -0.02
N ILE A 146 -1.95 7.44 0.27
CA ILE A 146 -1.87 6.08 0.80
C ILE A 146 -2.00 5.16 -0.39
N VAL A 147 -0.86 4.60 -0.78
CA VAL A 147 -0.76 3.61 -1.85
C VAL A 147 -0.99 2.25 -1.20
N ASN A 148 -1.92 1.45 -1.69
CA ASN A 148 -2.16 0.12 -1.13
C ASN A 148 -0.92 -0.76 -1.39
N SER A 149 -0.40 -1.43 -0.36
CA SER A 149 0.72 -2.38 -0.46
C SER A 149 0.47 -3.42 -1.54
N TYR A 150 -0.80 -3.81 -1.65
CA TYR A 150 -1.25 -4.91 -2.49
C TYR A 150 -1.09 -4.64 -3.99
N GLU A 151 -1.10 -3.37 -4.39
CA GLU A 151 -0.90 -2.97 -5.78
C GLU A 151 0.54 -3.22 -6.27
N ARG A 152 1.50 -3.58 -5.40
CA ARG A 152 2.91 -3.68 -5.77
C ARG A 152 3.63 -4.82 -5.06
N ASN A 153 3.23 -6.06 -5.32
CA ASN A 153 4.10 -7.20 -4.98
C ASN A 153 5.40 -7.12 -5.83
N PRO A 154 6.58 -6.87 -5.22
CA PRO A 154 7.83 -6.69 -5.96
C PRO A 154 8.24 -7.95 -6.72
N LYS A 155 7.84 -9.14 -6.23
CA LYS A 155 8.04 -10.41 -6.94
C LYS A 155 7.19 -10.45 -8.21
N ALA A 156 5.92 -10.03 -8.13
CA ALA A 156 5.04 -9.95 -9.30
C ALA A 156 5.56 -8.94 -10.33
N ARG A 157 6.02 -7.77 -9.89
CA ARG A 157 6.68 -6.79 -10.77
C ARG A 157 7.89 -7.41 -11.47
N LYS A 158 8.77 -8.07 -10.72
CA LYS A 158 9.98 -8.69 -11.27
C LYS A 158 9.64 -9.76 -12.31
N VAL A 159 8.71 -10.67 -12.00
CA VAL A 159 8.25 -11.71 -12.94
C VAL A 159 7.64 -11.09 -14.21
N CYS A 160 6.84 -10.02 -14.06
CA CYS A 160 6.27 -9.29 -15.18
C CYS A 160 7.36 -8.70 -16.09
N ILE A 161 8.35 -8.01 -15.51
CA ILE A 161 9.46 -7.40 -16.27
C ILE A 161 10.37 -8.47 -16.89
N GLU A 162 10.64 -9.57 -16.20
CA GLU A 162 11.43 -10.69 -16.75
C GLU A 162 10.78 -11.29 -17.99
N HIS A 163 9.44 -11.45 -17.96
CA HIS A 163 8.64 -11.99 -19.04
C HIS A 163 8.46 -11.00 -20.20
N TRP A 164 7.96 -9.80 -19.92
CA TRP A 164 7.58 -8.79 -20.93
C TRP A 164 8.72 -7.85 -21.34
N LYS A 165 9.84 -7.86 -20.61
CA LYS A 165 10.97 -6.91 -20.68
C LYS A 165 10.60 -5.51 -20.19
N ALA A 166 11.63 -4.70 -19.88
CA ALA A 166 11.46 -3.32 -19.43
C ALA A 166 11.12 -2.35 -20.58
N LYS A 167 10.16 -2.73 -21.42
CA LYS A 167 9.74 -2.00 -22.62
C LYS A 167 8.25 -1.70 -22.55
N CYS A 168 7.87 -0.47 -22.87
CA CYS A 168 6.48 -0.06 -22.83
C CYS A 168 5.66 -0.84 -23.88
N VAL A 169 4.62 -1.57 -23.44
CA VAL A 169 3.78 -2.32 -24.37
C VAL A 169 2.92 -1.44 -25.27
N VAL A 170 2.68 -0.18 -24.88
CA VAL A 170 1.85 0.79 -25.63
C VAL A 170 2.67 1.45 -26.75
N CYS A 171 3.73 2.18 -26.40
CA CYS A 171 4.49 3.00 -27.35
C CYS A 171 5.86 2.40 -27.73
N ASN A 172 6.20 1.20 -27.26
CA ASN A 172 7.49 0.53 -27.49
C ASN A 172 8.72 1.29 -26.96
N PHE A 173 8.55 2.32 -26.13
CA PHE A 173 9.65 3.06 -25.54
C PHE A 173 10.48 2.16 -24.60
N ASP A 174 11.80 2.32 -24.69
CA ASP A 174 12.80 1.57 -23.94
C ASP A 174 13.75 2.59 -23.28
N PHE A 175 13.73 2.62 -21.95
CA PHE A 175 14.50 3.58 -21.18
C PHE A 175 16.00 3.25 -21.18
N GLU A 176 16.37 1.98 -21.09
CA GLU A 176 17.78 1.56 -21.12
C GLU A 176 18.39 1.87 -22.48
N LYS A 177 17.66 1.62 -23.57
CA LYS A 177 18.12 1.96 -24.92
C LYS A 177 18.29 3.47 -25.14
N THR A 178 17.44 4.29 -24.52
CA THR A 178 17.42 5.74 -24.75
C THR A 178 18.36 6.50 -23.80
N TYR A 179 18.43 6.09 -22.54
CA TYR A 179 19.14 6.79 -21.47
C TYR A 179 20.35 6.00 -20.91
N GLY A 180 20.65 4.83 -21.46
CA GLY A 180 21.73 3.96 -20.99
C GLY A 180 21.44 3.39 -19.59
N GLU A 181 22.49 3.22 -18.79
CA GLU A 181 22.39 2.66 -17.43
C GLU A 181 21.39 3.40 -16.52
N LEU A 182 21.16 4.71 -16.73
CA LEU A 182 20.17 5.48 -15.98
C LEU A 182 18.74 4.97 -16.18
N GLY A 183 18.45 4.39 -17.35
CA GLY A 183 17.14 3.86 -17.71
C GLY A 183 16.97 2.38 -17.43
N LYS A 184 17.99 1.70 -16.89
CA LYS A 184 17.94 0.27 -16.60
C LYS A 184 16.84 -0.05 -15.59
N ASP A 185 16.03 -1.05 -15.91
CA ASP A 185 14.86 -1.48 -15.12
C ASP A 185 13.82 -0.38 -14.80
N PHE A 186 13.95 0.80 -15.44
CA PHE A 186 13.06 1.93 -15.25
C PHE A 186 11.82 1.79 -16.13
N ILE A 187 10.80 1.15 -15.58
CA ILE A 187 9.49 0.97 -16.22
C ILE A 187 8.40 0.85 -15.15
N HIS A 188 7.21 1.34 -15.45
CA HIS A 188 6.03 1.17 -14.60
C HIS A 188 5.31 -0.12 -14.97
N VAL A 189 4.57 -0.69 -14.02
CA VAL A 189 3.75 -1.88 -14.26
C VAL A 189 2.30 -1.55 -13.96
N HIS A 190 1.46 -1.69 -14.98
CA HIS A 190 0.03 -1.38 -14.95
C HIS A 190 -0.80 -2.64 -14.77
N HIS A 191 -1.88 -2.56 -13.98
CA HIS A 191 -2.84 -3.63 -13.76
C HIS A 191 -3.97 -3.56 -14.79
N LEU A 192 -4.19 -4.63 -15.56
CA LEU A 192 -5.26 -4.69 -16.55
C LEU A 192 -6.65 -4.84 -15.93
N LYS A 193 -6.73 -5.34 -14.68
CA LYS A 193 -7.96 -5.43 -13.90
C LYS A 193 -7.88 -4.48 -12.72
N GLN A 194 -8.89 -3.63 -12.54
CA GLN A 194 -8.99 -2.78 -11.37
C GLN A 194 -9.33 -3.64 -10.15
N ILE A 195 -8.41 -3.66 -9.18
CA ILE A 195 -8.56 -4.45 -7.94
C ILE A 195 -9.62 -3.81 -7.01
N SER A 196 -9.98 -2.54 -7.22
CA SER A 196 -11.02 -1.82 -6.47
C SER A 196 -12.40 -2.48 -6.53
N GLU A 197 -12.68 -3.33 -7.51
CA GLU A 197 -13.93 -4.10 -7.62
C GLU A 197 -13.87 -5.49 -6.95
N ILE A 198 -12.67 -5.97 -6.59
CA ILE A 198 -12.46 -7.33 -6.11
C ILE A 198 -12.26 -7.30 -4.59
N GLY A 199 -13.35 -7.26 -3.84
CA GLY A 199 -13.37 -7.27 -2.37
C GLY A 199 -12.96 -8.59 -1.72
N ILE A 200 -12.14 -9.42 -2.38
CA ILE A 200 -11.73 -10.77 -1.94
C ILE A 200 -10.25 -10.95 -2.32
N GLU A 201 -9.48 -11.65 -1.49
CA GLU A 201 -8.10 -12.08 -1.76
C GLU A 201 -7.96 -12.60 -3.22
N TYR A 202 -7.38 -11.78 -4.11
CA TYR A 202 -7.22 -12.11 -5.53
C TYR A 202 -5.78 -12.45 -5.83
N GLN A 203 -5.47 -13.73 -6.06
CA GLN A 203 -4.12 -14.11 -6.47
C GLN A 203 -3.79 -13.49 -7.83
N ILE A 204 -2.89 -12.49 -7.83
CA ILE A 204 -2.48 -11.81 -9.05
C ILE A 204 -1.67 -12.74 -9.94
N ASP A 205 -1.99 -12.78 -11.23
CA ASP A 205 -1.17 -13.42 -12.25
C ASP A 205 -0.21 -12.37 -12.86
N PRO A 206 1.09 -12.40 -12.55
CA PRO A 206 2.03 -11.38 -13.03
C PRO A 206 2.19 -11.36 -14.55
N ILE A 207 1.82 -12.42 -15.26
CA ILE A 207 1.93 -12.51 -16.71
C ILE A 207 0.63 -12.03 -17.36
N ASN A 208 -0.52 -12.38 -16.80
CA ASN A 208 -1.81 -12.10 -17.42
C ASN A 208 -2.46 -10.79 -16.95
N ASP A 209 -2.22 -10.37 -15.71
CA ASP A 209 -2.88 -9.20 -15.12
C ASP A 209 -2.01 -7.94 -15.15
N LEU A 210 -0.71 -8.06 -15.44
CA LEU A 210 0.25 -6.96 -15.40
C LEU A 210 0.88 -6.67 -16.76
N ARG A 211 1.13 -5.40 -17.08
CA ARG A 211 1.87 -5.00 -18.29
C ARG A 211 2.87 -3.88 -18.00
N PRO A 212 4.10 -3.95 -18.54
CA PRO A 212 5.04 -2.84 -18.45
C PRO A 212 4.61 -1.67 -19.35
N VAL A 213 4.53 -0.48 -18.77
CA VAL A 213 4.18 0.77 -19.46
C VAL A 213 5.15 1.87 -19.04
N CYS A 214 5.44 2.83 -19.93
CA CYS A 214 6.21 4.00 -19.56
C CYS A 214 5.37 4.95 -18.70
N PRO A 215 5.99 5.82 -17.87
CA PRO A 215 5.29 6.82 -17.08
C PRO A 215 4.26 7.62 -17.88
N ASN A 216 4.63 8.10 -19.08
CA ASN A 216 3.74 8.90 -19.92
C ASN A 216 2.48 8.13 -20.34
N CYS A 217 2.63 6.88 -20.82
CA CYS A 217 1.48 6.06 -21.19
C CYS A 217 0.66 5.65 -19.96
N HIS A 218 1.32 5.41 -18.82
CA HIS A 218 0.61 5.10 -17.58
C HIS A 218 -0.31 6.23 -17.16
N SER A 219 0.21 7.46 -17.15
CA SER A 219 -0.57 8.66 -16.81
C SER A 219 -1.72 8.87 -17.80
N MET A 220 -1.56 8.54 -19.09
CA MET A 220 -2.65 8.63 -20.08
C MET A 220 -3.73 7.56 -19.88
N ILE A 221 -3.37 6.34 -19.47
CA ILE A 221 -4.34 5.29 -19.15
C ILE A 221 -5.28 5.74 -18.02
N HIS A 222 -4.73 6.38 -17.00
CA HIS A 222 -5.46 6.82 -15.81
C HIS A 222 -6.13 8.20 -15.94
N LYS A 223 -6.08 8.85 -17.12
CA LYS A 223 -6.79 10.11 -17.36
C LYS A 223 -8.32 9.97 -17.37
N THR A 224 -8.83 8.76 -17.53
CA THR A 224 -10.27 8.46 -17.50
C THR A 224 -10.59 7.52 -16.35
N ASN A 225 -11.83 7.58 -15.87
CA ASN A 225 -12.37 6.61 -14.93
C ASN A 225 -13.67 6.02 -15.53
N PRO A 226 -13.69 4.73 -15.91
CA PRO A 226 -12.61 3.74 -15.75
C PRO A 226 -11.36 4.03 -16.62
N PRO A 227 -10.14 3.61 -16.20
CA PRO A 227 -8.94 3.67 -17.01
C PRO A 227 -9.09 3.09 -18.42
N LEU A 228 -8.40 3.70 -19.39
CA LEU A 228 -8.38 3.24 -20.77
C LEU A 228 -7.72 1.86 -20.88
N LYS A 229 -8.19 1.03 -21.82
CA LYS A 229 -7.46 -0.20 -22.15
C LYS A 229 -6.20 0.14 -22.92
N ILE A 230 -5.19 -0.71 -22.81
CA ILE A 230 -3.91 -0.57 -23.51
C ILE A 230 -4.13 -0.48 -25.03
N GLU A 231 -5.06 -1.27 -25.55
CA GLU A 231 -5.43 -1.36 -26.94
C GLU A 231 -6.06 -0.05 -27.45
N ASP A 232 -6.90 0.57 -26.61
CA ASP A 232 -7.53 1.86 -26.93
C ASP A 232 -6.47 2.97 -27.00
N LEU A 233 -5.55 3.01 -26.02
CA LEU A 233 -4.46 4.00 -26.04
C LEU A 233 -3.50 3.77 -27.22
N LYS A 234 -3.24 2.52 -27.61
CA LYS A 234 -2.47 2.20 -28.83
C LYS A 234 -3.15 2.73 -30.08
N ALA A 235 -4.47 2.59 -30.20
CA ALA A 235 -5.22 3.12 -31.34
C ALA A 235 -5.10 4.64 -31.41
N ILE A 236 -5.28 5.34 -30.28
CA ILE A 236 -5.13 6.80 -30.20
C ILE A 236 -3.74 7.25 -30.64
N ILE A 237 -2.68 6.58 -30.21
CA ILE A 237 -1.32 6.94 -30.63
C ILE A 237 -1.13 6.70 -32.12
N LYS A 238 -1.62 5.56 -32.65
CA LYS A 238 -1.48 5.21 -34.06
C LYS A 238 -2.23 6.17 -34.98
N ASP A 239 -3.42 6.63 -34.59
CA ASP A 239 -4.23 7.56 -35.38
C ASP A 239 -3.63 8.99 -35.42
N ASN A 240 -2.75 9.31 -34.48
CA ASN A 240 -2.07 10.61 -34.37
C ASN A 240 -0.57 10.56 -34.73
N SER A 241 -0.05 9.43 -35.22
CA SER A 241 1.35 9.24 -35.65
C SER A 241 1.47 9.25 -37.17
#